data_AF-A0A369LWI0-F1
#
_entry.id   AF-A0A369LWI0-F1
#
_cell.length_a   1.000
_cell.length_b   1.000
_cell.length_c   1.000
_cell.angle_alpha   90.00
_cell.angle_beta   90.00
_cell.angle_gamma   90.00
#
_symmetry.space_group_name_H-M   'P 1'
#
loop_
_entity.id
_entity.type
_entity.pdbx_description
1 polymer ?
#
loop_
_entity_poly.entity_id
_entity_poly.type
_entity_poly.pdbx_seq_one_letter_code
_entity_poly.pdbx_strand_id
1 'polypeptide(L)'
;MTVGDVTDRARCNRGTFYYYYTDLNDLVSSVLERELTADGSWPAAVFRLTAGQEPSENWQKSVRSIERVRLVMDRGGMGLVLAKTLEVAMRMWTTVLCPDGSPLKEEARLAIEYSVSGTLGLLALAGATKSGGTDAYRPALMFLQSNAWFLLDKISAAQNVSENELRARLAIVARIAESTKP
;
A
#
# COMPACT_ATOMS: atom_id res chain seq x y z
N MET A 1 -11.86 15.58 15.30
CA MET A 1 -13.00 14.78 14.78
C MET A 1 -13.35 13.78 15.86
N THR A 2 -14.61 13.74 16.30
CA THR A 2 -15.10 12.83 17.35
C THR A 2 -15.98 11.73 16.74
N VAL A 3 -16.28 10.68 17.51
CA VAL A 3 -17.27 9.65 17.10
C VAL A 3 -18.63 10.29 16.81
N GLY A 4 -19.03 11.30 17.60
CA GLY A 4 -20.26 12.06 17.36
C GLY A 4 -20.27 12.75 16.00
N ASP A 5 -19.18 13.46 15.66
CA ASP A 5 -19.06 14.14 14.35
C ASP A 5 -19.19 13.16 13.18
N VAL A 6 -18.63 11.96 13.32
CA VAL A 6 -18.66 10.90 12.30
C VAL A 6 -20.08 10.34 12.17
N THR A 7 -20.72 10.00 13.28
CA THR A 7 -22.07 9.41 13.27
C THR A 7 -23.12 10.40 12.77
N ASP A 8 -23.00 11.67 13.13
CA ASP A 8 -23.90 12.74 12.69
C ASP A 8 -23.79 12.97 11.18
N ARG A 9 -22.55 13.01 10.65
CA ARG A 9 -22.30 13.14 9.19
C ARG A 9 -22.73 11.91 8.41
N ALA A 10 -22.50 10.73 8.97
CA ALA A 10 -22.90 9.45 8.36
C ALA A 10 -24.40 9.18 8.50
N ARG A 11 -25.14 10.03 9.24
CA ARG A 11 -26.56 9.87 9.56
C ARG A 11 -26.86 8.50 10.18
N CYS A 12 -25.99 8.05 11.08
CA CYS A 12 -26.16 6.82 11.86
C CYS A 12 -26.10 7.11 13.35
N ASN A 13 -26.58 6.19 14.19
CA ASN A 13 -26.47 6.35 15.64
C ASN A 13 -25.09 5.86 16.14
N ARG A 14 -24.69 6.30 17.34
CA ARG A 14 -23.42 5.91 17.95
C ARG A 14 -23.32 4.40 18.23
N GLY A 15 -24.43 3.73 18.50
CA GLY A 15 -24.47 2.28 18.67
C GLY A 15 -24.04 1.53 17.40
N THR A 16 -24.44 2.01 16.23
CA THR A 16 -23.99 1.46 14.93
C THR A 16 -22.49 1.62 14.75
N PHE A 17 -21.89 2.74 15.18
CA PHE A 17 -20.44 2.89 15.15
C PHE A 17 -19.76 1.84 16.02
N TYR A 18 -20.17 1.73 17.28
CA TYR A 18 -19.55 0.80 18.24
C TYR A 18 -19.83 -0.67 17.96
N TYR A 19 -20.78 -0.98 17.08
CA TYR A 19 -20.97 -2.34 16.56
C TYR A 19 -19.81 -2.79 15.66
N TYR A 20 -19.19 -1.85 14.92
CA TYR A 20 -18.11 -2.17 13.98
C TYR A 20 -16.72 -1.76 14.47
N TYR A 21 -16.63 -0.70 15.29
CA TYR A 21 -15.36 -0.09 15.66
C TYR A 21 -15.33 0.28 17.13
N THR A 22 -14.23 -0.07 17.78
CA THR A 22 -14.02 0.19 19.21
C THR A 22 -13.80 1.69 19.46
N ASP A 23 -13.10 2.36 18.55
CA ASP A 23 -12.83 3.80 18.58
C ASP A 23 -12.53 4.34 17.16
N LEU A 24 -12.14 5.62 17.06
CA LEU A 24 -11.77 6.24 15.79
C LEU A 24 -10.47 5.67 15.19
N ASN A 25 -9.53 5.21 16.01
CA ASN A 25 -8.28 4.62 15.53
C ASN A 25 -8.56 3.27 14.88
N ASP A 26 -9.45 2.47 15.46
CA ASP A 26 -9.91 1.19 14.91
C ASP A 26 -10.59 1.38 13.54
N LEU A 27 -11.48 2.37 13.43
CA LEU A 27 -12.05 2.78 12.13
C LEU A 27 -10.96 3.14 11.12
N VAL A 28 -10.01 4.00 11.50
CA VAL A 28 -8.95 4.44 10.57
C VAL A 28 -8.05 3.27 10.18
N SER A 29 -7.69 2.40 11.11
CA SER A 29 -6.90 1.20 10.86
C SER A 29 -7.60 0.28 9.85
N SER A 30 -8.91 0.04 10.03
CA SER A 30 -9.73 -0.76 9.12
C SER A 30 -9.81 -0.14 7.72
N VAL A 31 -9.99 1.18 7.63
CA VAL A 31 -9.98 1.90 6.34
C VAL A 31 -8.62 1.76 5.66
N LEU A 32 -7.52 1.98 6.38
CA LEU A 32 -6.17 1.83 5.84
C LEU A 32 -5.91 0.40 5.36
N GLU A 33 -6.26 -0.61 6.16
CA GLU A 33 -6.10 -2.01 5.79
C GLU A 33 -6.87 -2.33 4.51
N ARG A 34 -8.11 -1.86 4.38
CA ARG A 34 -8.89 -2.02 3.15
C ARG A 34 -8.22 -1.34 1.95
N GLU A 35 -7.82 -0.07 2.07
CA GLU A 35 -7.20 0.66 0.96
C GLU A 35 -5.82 0.11 0.59
N LEU A 36 -5.13 -0.59 1.50
CA LEU A 36 -3.84 -1.22 1.25
C LEU A 36 -3.93 -2.64 0.65
N THR A 37 -5.06 -3.35 0.83
CA THR A 37 -5.18 -4.77 0.47
C THR A 37 -6.28 -5.10 -0.53
N ALA A 38 -7.27 -4.23 -0.74
CA ALA A 38 -8.38 -4.49 -1.66
C ALA A 38 -7.94 -4.54 -3.14
N ASP A 39 -8.83 -5.06 -4.00
CA ASP A 39 -8.64 -4.97 -5.46
C ASP A 39 -8.51 -3.50 -5.89
N GLY A 40 -7.50 -3.24 -6.71
CA GLY A 40 -7.15 -1.90 -7.14
C GLY A 40 -6.49 -1.05 -6.04
N SER A 41 -6.04 -1.64 -4.93
CA SER A 41 -5.21 -0.93 -3.94
C SER A 41 -3.94 -0.35 -4.55
N TRP A 42 -3.46 0.75 -3.98
CA TRP A 42 -2.24 1.39 -4.47
C TRP A 42 -0.97 0.54 -4.25
N PRO A 43 -0.80 -0.24 -3.17
CA PRO A 43 0.37 -1.11 -3.05
C PRO A 43 0.37 -2.16 -4.14
N ALA A 44 -0.78 -2.77 -4.47
CA ALA A 44 -0.87 -3.71 -5.58
C ALA A 44 -0.45 -3.08 -6.93
N ALA A 45 -0.84 -1.84 -7.19
CA ALA A 45 -0.40 -1.12 -8.38
C ALA A 45 1.12 -0.88 -8.39
N VAL A 46 1.70 -0.46 -7.26
CA VAL A 46 3.16 -0.29 -7.13
C VAL A 46 3.88 -1.63 -7.31
N PHE A 47 3.40 -2.71 -6.68
CA PHE A 47 3.97 -4.05 -6.83
C PHE A 47 3.98 -4.50 -8.30
N ARG A 48 2.88 -4.32 -9.03
CA ARG A 48 2.82 -4.66 -10.46
C ARG A 48 3.82 -3.86 -11.29
N LEU A 49 3.89 -2.55 -11.06
CA LEU A 49 4.88 -1.68 -11.72
C LEU A 49 6.31 -2.12 -11.41
N THR A 50 6.60 -2.48 -10.14
CA THR A 50 7.93 -2.99 -9.77
C THR A 50 8.26 -4.33 -10.42
N ALA A 51 7.25 -5.16 -10.68
CA ALA A 51 7.38 -6.41 -11.44
C ALA A 51 7.54 -6.19 -12.95
N GLY A 52 7.51 -4.95 -13.44
CA GLY A 52 7.62 -4.61 -14.86
C GLY A 52 6.32 -4.80 -15.64
N GLN A 53 5.18 -4.89 -14.95
CA GLN A 53 3.88 -4.94 -15.60
C GLN A 53 3.41 -3.52 -15.94
N GLU A 54 2.69 -3.39 -17.06
CA GLU A 54 2.05 -2.14 -17.44
C GLU A 54 1.00 -1.71 -16.40
N PRO A 55 0.72 -0.39 -16.26
CA PRO A 55 -0.36 0.09 -15.41
C PRO A 55 -1.68 -0.61 -15.78
N SER A 56 -2.24 -1.35 -14.82
CA SER A 56 -3.48 -2.11 -15.03
C SER A 56 -4.65 -1.21 -15.45
N GLU A 57 -5.66 -1.76 -16.13
CA GLU A 57 -6.97 -1.10 -16.37
C GLU A 57 -7.60 -0.54 -15.09
N ASN A 58 -7.29 -1.15 -13.93
CA ASN A 58 -7.71 -0.70 -12.61
C ASN A 58 -6.95 0.55 -12.08
N TRP A 59 -6.14 1.24 -12.90
CA TRP A 59 -5.35 2.39 -12.47
C TRP A 59 -6.18 3.47 -11.77
N GLN A 60 -7.39 3.74 -12.27
CA GLN A 60 -8.31 4.68 -11.63
C GLN A 60 -8.76 4.24 -10.23
N LYS A 61 -8.88 2.93 -9.97
CA LYS A 61 -9.17 2.41 -8.62
C LYS A 61 -7.99 2.70 -7.69
N SER A 62 -6.77 2.50 -8.18
CA SER A 62 -5.53 2.77 -7.42
C SER A 62 -5.36 4.24 -7.11
N VAL A 63 -5.67 5.14 -8.05
CA VAL A 63 -5.67 6.59 -7.78
C VAL A 63 -6.69 6.96 -6.71
N ARG A 64 -7.91 6.42 -6.77
CA ARG A 64 -8.91 6.65 -5.71
C ARG A 64 -8.45 6.10 -4.35
N SER A 65 -7.77 4.96 -4.34
CA SER A 65 -7.16 4.40 -3.12
C SER A 65 -6.09 5.34 -2.56
N ILE A 66 -5.20 5.88 -3.40
CA ILE A 66 -4.18 6.88 -3.00
C ILE A 66 -4.86 8.12 -2.43
N GLU A 67 -5.89 8.65 -3.08
CA GLU A 67 -6.61 9.85 -2.63
C GLU A 67 -7.28 9.64 -1.26
N ARG A 68 -7.87 8.47 -1.02
CA ARG A 68 -8.46 8.12 0.28
C ARG A 68 -7.42 7.99 1.38
N VAL A 69 -6.30 7.32 1.09
CA VAL A 69 -5.18 7.23 2.04
C VAL A 69 -4.61 8.62 2.34
N ARG A 70 -4.54 9.50 1.35
CA ARG A 70 -4.13 10.89 1.56
C ARG A 70 -5.10 11.67 2.44
N LEU A 71 -6.41 11.51 2.28
CA LEU A 71 -7.38 12.13 3.18
C LEU A 71 -7.14 11.69 4.64
N VAL A 72 -6.74 10.43 4.86
CA VAL A 72 -6.33 9.96 6.20
C VAL A 72 -5.03 10.62 6.63
N MET A 73 -4.02 10.74 5.76
CA MET A 73 -2.76 11.44 6.07
C MET A 73 -3.01 12.91 6.46
N ASP A 74 -3.83 13.63 5.71
CA ASP A 74 -4.13 15.05 5.92
C ASP A 74 -4.87 15.30 7.25
N ARG A 75 -5.58 14.29 7.79
CA ARG A 75 -6.44 14.43 8.98
C ARG A 75 -5.91 13.71 10.22
N GLY A 76 -5.22 12.59 10.04
CA GLY A 76 -4.68 11.74 11.11
C GLY A 76 -3.16 11.75 11.20
N GLY A 77 -2.48 12.41 10.26
CA GLY A 77 -1.03 12.53 10.22
C GLY A 77 -0.34 11.38 9.46
N MET A 78 0.82 11.69 8.89
CA MET A 78 1.59 10.74 8.08
C MET A 78 2.10 9.54 8.88
N GLY A 79 2.43 9.73 10.17
CA GLY A 79 2.98 8.67 11.02
C GLY A 79 2.04 7.47 11.17
N LEU A 80 0.73 7.72 11.31
CA LEU A 80 -0.29 6.67 11.40
C LEU A 80 -0.36 5.83 10.12
N VAL A 81 -0.38 6.51 8.97
CA VAL A 81 -0.45 5.86 7.66
C VAL A 81 0.84 5.09 7.36
N LEU A 82 2.00 5.67 7.69
CA LEU A 82 3.29 5.00 7.51
C LEU A 82 3.37 3.72 8.34
N ALA A 83 3.01 3.76 9.62
CA ALA A 83 3.05 2.60 10.50
C ALA A 83 2.21 1.43 9.95
N LYS A 84 0.95 1.70 9.56
CA LYS A 84 0.07 0.66 9.01
C LYS A 84 0.51 0.18 7.63
N THR A 85 1.05 1.06 6.79
CA THR A 85 1.60 0.70 5.48
C THR A 85 2.80 -0.23 5.63
N LEU A 86 3.71 0.07 6.56
CA LEU A 86 4.85 -0.80 6.87
C LEU A 86 4.40 -2.16 7.40
N GLU A 87 3.45 -2.20 8.32
CA GLU A 87 2.87 -3.45 8.83
C GLU A 87 2.32 -4.33 7.70
N VAL A 88 1.52 -3.77 6.79
CA VAL A 88 0.99 -4.51 5.64
C VAL A 88 2.10 -4.94 4.68
N ALA A 89 3.02 -4.04 4.34
CA ALA A 89 4.11 -4.33 3.42
C ALA A 89 5.02 -5.45 3.95
N MET A 90 5.35 -5.45 5.25
CA MET A 90 6.15 -6.52 5.87
C MET A 90 5.42 -7.86 5.80
N ARG A 91 4.13 -7.91 6.08
CA ARG A 91 3.32 -9.15 5.94
C ARG A 91 3.33 -9.67 4.51
N MET A 92 3.18 -8.79 3.52
CA MET A 92 3.22 -9.15 2.11
C MET A 92 4.59 -9.70 1.70
N TRP A 93 5.67 -8.96 2.01
CA TRP A 93 7.02 -9.37 1.64
C TRP A 93 7.49 -10.62 2.36
N THR A 94 7.11 -10.80 3.63
CA THR A 94 7.40 -12.05 4.36
C THR A 94 6.72 -13.24 3.68
N THR A 95 5.46 -13.10 3.27
CA THR A 95 4.73 -14.14 2.51
C THR A 95 5.43 -14.48 1.18
N VAL A 96 5.99 -13.48 0.49
CA VAL A 96 6.70 -13.68 -0.78
C VAL A 96 8.08 -14.32 -0.58
N LEU A 97 8.83 -13.87 0.41
CA LEU A 97 10.26 -14.20 0.54
C LEU A 97 10.50 -15.41 1.44
N CYS A 98 9.63 -15.63 2.41
CA CYS A 98 9.78 -16.64 3.47
C CYS A 98 8.60 -17.61 3.50
N PRO A 99 8.38 -18.42 2.45
CA PRO A 99 7.27 -19.36 2.39
C PRO A 99 7.36 -20.47 3.47
N ASP A 100 8.53 -20.67 4.06
CA ASP A 100 8.81 -21.59 5.17
C ASP A 100 8.48 -21.00 6.56
N GLY A 101 8.02 -19.75 6.61
CA GLY A 101 7.73 -19.04 7.87
C GLY A 101 8.96 -18.45 8.55
N SER A 102 10.14 -18.47 7.91
CA SER A 102 11.33 -17.79 8.42
C SER A 102 11.13 -16.26 8.45
N PRO A 103 11.81 -15.53 9.36
CA PRO A 103 11.75 -14.08 9.35
C PRO A 103 12.50 -13.48 8.14
N LEU A 104 12.14 -12.26 7.75
CA LEU A 104 12.95 -11.46 6.83
C LEU A 104 14.30 -11.15 7.48
N LYS A 105 15.41 -11.30 6.74
CA LYS A 105 16.71 -10.78 7.18
C LYS A 105 16.67 -9.27 7.32
N GLU A 106 17.52 -8.75 8.20
CA GLU A 106 17.52 -7.34 8.57
C GLU A 106 17.75 -6.42 7.37
N GLU A 107 18.67 -6.77 6.47
CA GLU A 107 18.97 -5.98 5.28
C GLU A 107 17.78 -5.90 4.32
N ALA A 108 17.04 -7.01 4.17
CA ALA A 108 15.82 -7.05 3.36
C ALA A 108 14.73 -6.18 4.01
N ARG A 109 14.56 -6.29 5.33
CA ARG A 109 13.62 -5.45 6.10
C ARG A 109 13.92 -3.97 5.90
N LEU A 110 15.17 -3.54 6.06
CA LEU A 110 15.59 -2.15 5.87
C LEU A 110 15.36 -1.65 4.44
N ALA A 111 15.65 -2.47 3.43
CA ALA A 111 15.39 -2.12 2.04
C ALA A 111 13.89 -1.90 1.77
N ILE A 112 13.04 -2.77 2.32
CA ILE A 112 11.58 -2.64 2.21
C ILE A 112 11.10 -1.39 2.96
N GLU A 113 11.56 -1.14 4.19
CA GLU A 113 11.17 0.05 4.98
C GLU A 113 11.53 1.36 4.25
N TYR A 114 12.73 1.44 3.70
CA TYR A 114 13.18 2.58 2.91
C TYR A 114 12.28 2.80 1.69
N SER A 115 11.99 1.74 0.93
CA SER A 115 11.17 1.84 -0.28
C SER A 115 9.72 2.22 0.02
N VAL A 116 9.11 1.63 1.04
CA VAL A 116 7.73 1.96 1.45
C VAL A 116 7.64 3.40 1.90
N SER A 117 8.60 3.87 2.70
CA SER A 117 8.65 5.26 3.18
C SER A 117 8.82 6.24 2.01
N GLY A 118 9.74 5.96 1.09
CA GLY A 118 9.96 6.79 -0.10
C GLY A 118 8.74 6.82 -1.03
N THR A 119 8.10 5.67 -1.25
CA THR A 119 6.87 5.56 -2.05
C THR A 119 5.75 6.38 -1.44
N LEU A 120 5.50 6.24 -0.14
CA LEU A 120 4.45 6.99 0.54
C LEU A 120 4.72 8.50 0.48
N GLY A 121 5.98 8.92 0.65
CA GLY A 121 6.38 10.33 0.52
C GLY A 121 6.14 10.89 -0.89
N LEU A 122 6.51 10.15 -1.93
CA LEU A 122 6.27 10.55 -3.32
C LEU A 122 4.78 10.66 -3.63
N LEU A 123 3.96 9.70 -3.17
CA LEU A 123 2.51 9.72 -3.38
C LEU A 123 1.84 10.89 -2.62
N ALA A 124 2.28 11.17 -1.40
CA ALA A 124 1.77 12.29 -0.62
C ALA A 124 2.06 13.64 -1.31
N LEU A 125 3.26 13.82 -1.88
CA LEU A 125 3.65 15.02 -2.61
C LEU A 125 2.98 15.14 -3.98
N ALA A 126 2.90 14.04 -4.74
CA ALA A 126 2.29 14.04 -6.07
C ALA A 126 0.82 14.51 -6.01
N GLY A 127 0.06 14.03 -5.02
CA GLY A 127 -1.32 14.47 -4.82
C GLY A 127 -1.44 15.96 -4.45
N ALA A 128 -0.43 16.57 -3.83
CA ALA A 128 -0.45 17.98 -3.44
C ALA A 128 -0.35 18.95 -4.62
N THR A 129 0.02 18.47 -5.81
CA THR A 129 0.07 19.29 -7.02
C THR A 129 -1.33 19.61 -7.55
N LYS A 130 -1.54 20.83 -8.07
CA LYS A 130 -2.88 21.40 -8.39
C LYS A 130 -3.64 20.70 -9.52
N SER A 131 -2.98 19.82 -10.26
CA SER A 131 -3.58 18.98 -11.30
C SER A 131 -4.02 17.66 -10.67
N GLY A 132 -5.19 17.62 -10.06
CA GLY A 132 -5.77 16.36 -9.54
C GLY A 132 -6.02 15.34 -10.65
N GLY A 133 -6.29 14.08 -10.28
CA GLY A 133 -6.58 13.00 -11.21
C GLY A 133 -5.40 12.07 -11.51
N THR A 134 -5.59 11.17 -12.48
CA THR A 134 -4.66 10.06 -12.77
C THR A 134 -3.27 10.51 -13.21
N ASP A 135 -3.17 11.69 -13.82
CA ASP A 135 -1.91 12.20 -14.38
C ASP A 135 -0.98 12.79 -13.31
N ALA A 136 -1.53 13.23 -12.17
CA ALA A 136 -0.76 13.79 -11.04
C ALA A 136 0.28 12.80 -10.50
N TYR A 137 -0.09 11.53 -10.47
CA TYR A 137 0.71 10.46 -9.88
C TYR A 137 1.65 9.80 -10.89
N ARG A 138 1.45 10.01 -12.20
CA ARG A 138 2.24 9.35 -13.26
C ARG A 138 3.75 9.56 -13.09
N PRO A 139 4.29 10.78 -12.86
CA PRO A 139 5.73 10.98 -12.69
C PRO A 139 6.31 10.21 -11.51
N ALA A 140 5.62 10.21 -10.36
CA ALA A 140 6.05 9.48 -9.17
C ALA A 140 6.12 7.97 -9.43
N LEU A 141 5.16 7.43 -10.18
CA LEU A 141 5.11 6.01 -10.50
C LEU A 141 6.18 5.60 -11.51
N MET A 142 6.41 6.41 -12.54
CA MET A 142 7.50 6.17 -13.50
C MET A 142 8.86 6.20 -12.81
N PHE A 143 9.04 7.12 -11.85
CA PHE A 143 10.23 7.13 -11.01
C PHE A 143 10.35 5.85 -10.18
N LEU A 144 9.26 5.41 -9.53
CA LEU A 144 9.26 4.16 -8.76
C LEU A 144 9.57 2.93 -9.63
N GLN A 145 8.97 2.82 -10.81
CA GLN A 145 9.22 1.74 -11.77
C GLN A 145 10.69 1.73 -12.22
N SER A 146 11.24 2.90 -12.55
CA SER A 146 12.64 3.05 -13.00
C SER A 146 13.65 2.70 -11.91
N ASN A 147 13.27 2.79 -10.63
CA ASN A 147 14.11 2.47 -9.47
C ASN A 147 13.76 1.13 -8.82
N ALA A 148 12.74 0.42 -9.31
CA ALA A 148 12.27 -0.83 -8.72
C ALA A 148 13.35 -1.92 -8.74
N TRP A 149 14.17 -1.96 -9.79
CA TRP A 149 15.26 -2.93 -9.92
C TRP A 149 16.24 -2.84 -8.75
N PHE A 150 16.55 -1.64 -8.26
CA PHE A 150 17.47 -1.44 -7.14
C PHE A 150 16.93 -2.09 -5.86
N LEU A 151 15.63 -1.90 -5.59
CA LEU A 151 14.99 -2.53 -4.44
C LEU A 151 14.98 -4.05 -4.56
N LEU A 152 14.56 -4.56 -5.72
CA LEU A 152 14.47 -6.00 -5.97
C LEU A 152 15.84 -6.68 -5.86
N ASP A 153 16.90 -6.04 -6.37
CA ASP A 153 18.29 -6.49 -6.23
C ASP A 153 18.69 -6.61 -4.75
N LYS A 154 18.47 -5.56 -3.94
CA LYS A 154 18.81 -5.58 -2.51
C LYS A 154 18.05 -6.64 -1.73
N ILE A 155 16.75 -6.78 -1.98
CA ILE A 155 15.91 -7.79 -1.32
C ILE A 155 16.34 -9.20 -1.72
N SER A 156 16.54 -9.44 -3.01
CA SER A 156 16.99 -10.70 -3.60
C SER A 156 18.33 -11.15 -3.00
N ALA A 157 19.33 -10.25 -3.02
CA ALA A 157 20.66 -10.52 -2.48
C ALA A 157 20.61 -10.79 -0.96
N ALA A 158 19.88 -9.97 -0.20
CA ALA A 158 19.74 -10.16 1.24
C ALA A 158 19.12 -11.51 1.57
N GLN A 159 17.99 -11.86 0.96
CA GLN A 159 17.26 -13.11 1.24
C GLN A 159 17.85 -14.35 0.58
N ASN A 160 18.92 -14.22 -0.22
CA ASN A 160 19.49 -15.32 -0.99
C ASN A 160 18.46 -16.01 -1.91
N VAL A 161 17.58 -15.19 -2.51
CA VAL A 161 16.57 -15.62 -3.49
C VAL A 161 17.01 -15.09 -4.84
N SER A 162 17.07 -15.91 -5.88
CA SER A 162 17.45 -15.41 -7.22
C SER A 162 16.42 -14.41 -7.75
N GLU A 163 16.85 -13.48 -8.61
CA GLU A 163 15.94 -12.50 -9.21
C GLU A 163 14.79 -13.17 -9.99
N ASN A 164 15.09 -14.24 -10.73
CA ASN A 164 14.09 -15.03 -11.46
C ASN A 164 13.05 -15.65 -10.54
N GLU A 165 13.49 -16.22 -9.41
CA GLU A 165 12.60 -16.78 -8.41
C GLU A 165 11.74 -15.69 -7.76
N LEU A 166 12.35 -14.55 -7.40
CA LEU A 166 11.64 -13.41 -6.83
C LEU A 166 10.53 -12.90 -7.77
N ARG A 167 10.86 -12.73 -9.06
CA ARG A 167 9.89 -12.33 -10.09
C ARG A 167 8.77 -13.35 -10.25
N ALA A 168 9.07 -14.65 -10.23
CA ALA A 168 8.07 -15.71 -10.32
C ALA A 168 7.10 -15.67 -9.13
N ARG A 169 7.60 -15.51 -7.91
CA ARG A 169 6.77 -15.38 -6.70
C ARG A 169 5.90 -14.13 -6.73
N LEU A 170 6.46 -12.99 -7.14
CA LEU A 170 5.70 -11.75 -7.31
C LEU A 170 4.58 -11.90 -8.33
N ALA A 171 4.84 -12.57 -9.46
CA ALA A 171 3.83 -12.83 -10.48
C ALA A 171 2.68 -13.73 -9.97
N ILE A 172 2.97 -14.71 -9.11
CA ILE A 172 1.95 -15.55 -8.47
C ILE A 172 1.06 -14.71 -7.55
N VAL A 173 1.67 -13.89 -6.68
CA VAL A 173 0.92 -13.02 -5.76
C VAL A 173 0.07 -12.00 -6.50
N ALA A 174 0.60 -11.40 -7.58
CA ALA A 174 -0.17 -10.48 -8.42
C ALA A 174 -1.41 -11.15 -9.05
N ARG A 175 -1.28 -12.40 -9.52
CA ARG A 175 -2.42 -13.17 -10.07
C ARG A 175 -3.47 -13.53 -9.03
N ILE A 176 -3.06 -13.90 -7.81
CA ILE A 176 -3.99 -14.20 -6.71
C ILE A 176 -4.78 -12.94 -6.31
N ALA A 177 -4.12 -11.80 -6.26
CA ALA A 177 -4.79 -10.52 -5.98
C ALA A 177 -5.87 -10.18 -7.03
N GLU A 178 -5.73 -10.65 -8.27
CA GLU A 178 -6.69 -10.40 -9.37
C GLU A 178 -7.82 -11.44 -9.45
N SER A 179 -7.58 -12.69 -9.02
CA SER A 179 -8.61 -13.75 -9.00
C SER A 179 -9.60 -13.59 -7.85
N THR A 180 -9.26 -12.79 -6.83
CA THR A 180 -10.13 -12.46 -5.71
C THR A 180 -11.09 -11.33 -6.12
N LYS A 181 -11.94 -11.58 -7.12
CA LYS A 181 -13.08 -10.69 -7.43
C LYS A 181 -14.16 -10.87 -6.34
N PRO A 182 -14.65 -9.79 -5.71
CA PRO A 182 -15.91 -9.86 -4.98
C PRO A 182 -17.09 -10.14 -5.92
#